data_AF-A0A9D1CZN4-F1
#
_entry.id   AF-A0A9D1CZN4-F1
#
_cell.length_a   1.000
_cell.length_b   1.000
_cell.length_c   1.000
_cell.angle_alpha   90.00
_cell.angle_beta   90.00
_cell.angle_gamma   90.00
#
_symmetry.space_group_name_H-M   'P 1'
#
loop_
_entity.id
_entity.type
_entity.pdbx_description
1 polymer ?
#
loop_
_entity_poly.entity_id
_entity_poly.type
_entity_poly.pdbx_seq_one_letter_code
_entity_poly.pdbx_strand_id
1 'polypeptide(L)'
;MERLNDILRELGISKVKLAKCLGVSRQMIYNYLELDDINKWPKDKKVILLNILGVKSADDINKIKVDTDYIMDVETRINSLFENGNKSEVNEGNIIFSGLDEKRKDLLHSIIDDLKERLSDDKDEDGYNSILYLSNYIKMMGSTKELKYILAYFSKVGGYIKPYEFAFDETEQFIFESILFSALNLYHGGNASKSRIAETHKRFVAQIEKKLEDKMSRTLEINSAKVQAMKELGYTEVNDENVAEILYKIDEIQARKRS
;
A
#
# COMPACT_ATOMS: atom_id res chain seq x y z
N MET A 1 35.77 19.97 18.33
CA MET A 1 35.48 19.22 17.08
C MET A 1 36.55 18.22 16.68
N GLU A 2 37.83 18.51 16.94
CA GLU A 2 38.95 17.58 16.70
C GLU A 2 38.74 16.19 17.35
N ARG A 3 38.38 16.14 18.64
CA ARG A 3 38.09 14.89 19.36
C ARG A 3 36.95 14.07 18.74
N LEU A 4 35.91 14.73 18.21
CA LEU A 4 34.81 14.04 17.54
C LEU A 4 35.30 13.37 16.24
N ASN A 5 36.14 14.06 15.46
CA ASN A 5 36.70 13.51 14.23
C ASN A 5 37.59 12.29 14.50
N ASP A 6 38.38 12.32 15.59
CA ASP A 6 39.20 11.18 16.01
C ASP A 6 38.34 9.99 16.42
N ILE A 7 37.30 10.19 17.23
CA ILE A 7 36.36 9.14 17.63
C ILE A 7 35.67 8.53 16.42
N LEU A 8 35.20 9.34 15.46
CA LEU A 8 34.59 8.83 14.22
C LEU A 8 35.56 7.99 13.40
N ARG A 9 36.85 8.35 13.38
CA ARG A 9 37.91 7.59 12.69
C ARG A 9 38.20 6.28 13.42
N GLU A 10 38.32 6.30 14.75
CA GLU A 10 38.54 5.12 15.59
C GLU A 10 37.37 4.13 15.48
N LEU A 11 36.13 4.62 15.35
CA LEU A 11 34.91 3.82 15.15
C LEU A 11 34.71 3.35 13.69
N GLY A 12 35.57 3.73 12.75
CA GLY A 12 35.40 3.39 11.33
C GLY A 12 34.17 4.03 10.67
N ILE A 13 33.61 5.11 11.25
CA ILE A 13 32.44 5.80 10.71
C ILE A 13 32.92 6.81 9.66
N SER A 14 32.84 6.40 8.38
CA SER A 14 33.17 7.30 7.27
C SER A 14 32.18 8.47 7.18
N LYS A 15 32.59 9.58 6.53
CA LYS A 15 31.70 10.71 6.23
C LYS A 15 30.46 10.28 5.43
N VAL A 16 30.59 9.23 4.62
CA VAL A 16 29.48 8.61 3.88
C VAL A 16 28.52 7.88 4.81
N LYS A 17 29.04 7.08 5.76
CA LYS A 17 28.24 6.35 6.76
C LYS A 17 27.53 7.35 7.68
N LEU A 18 28.23 8.38 8.13
CA LEU A 18 27.68 9.44 8.97
C LEU A 18 26.55 10.22 8.28
N ALA A 19 26.72 10.57 6.99
CA ALA A 19 25.68 11.22 6.19
C ALA A 19 24.39 10.38 6.14
N LYS A 20 24.52 9.06 5.97
CA LYS A 20 23.40 8.13 5.99
C LYS A 20 22.71 8.09 7.36
N CYS A 21 23.47 7.95 8.45
CA CYS A 21 22.90 7.91 9.80
C CYS A 21 22.13 9.18 10.15
N LEU A 22 22.58 10.34 9.67
CA LEU A 22 21.97 11.65 9.96
C LEU A 22 20.86 12.05 8.97
N GLY A 23 20.71 11.32 7.86
CA GLY A 23 19.74 11.64 6.81
C GLY A 23 20.02 12.97 6.12
N VAL A 24 21.28 13.26 5.80
CA VAL A 24 21.69 14.52 5.12
C VAL A 24 22.65 14.26 3.96
N SER A 25 22.83 15.25 3.09
CA SER A 25 23.80 15.15 2.00
C SER A 25 25.23 15.13 2.54
N ARG A 26 26.15 14.53 1.77
CA ARG A 26 27.59 14.50 2.13
C ARG A 26 28.14 15.92 2.33
N GLN A 27 27.72 16.88 1.51
CA GLN A 27 28.15 18.28 1.61
C GLN A 27 27.77 18.90 2.96
N MET A 28 26.58 18.58 3.49
CA MET A 28 26.16 19.08 4.80
C MET A 28 27.03 18.52 5.93
N ILE A 29 27.53 17.29 5.81
CA ILE A 29 28.48 16.73 6.79
C ILE A 29 29.80 17.50 6.79
N TYR A 30 30.32 17.90 5.63
CA TYR A 30 31.52 18.74 5.58
C TYR A 30 31.26 20.09 6.28
N ASN A 31 30.14 20.75 5.94
CA ASN A 31 29.76 22.02 6.56
C ASN A 31 29.61 21.92 8.10
N TYR A 32 29.01 20.83 8.59
CA TYR A 32 28.82 20.60 10.02
C TYR A 32 30.12 20.30 10.77
N LEU A 33 31.04 19.56 10.13
CA LEU A 33 32.33 19.20 10.71
C LEU A 33 33.32 20.39 10.74
N GLU A 34 33.07 21.42 9.92
CA GLU A 34 33.82 22.69 9.91
C GLU A 34 33.37 23.69 10.99
N LEU A 35 32.20 23.49 11.62
CA LEU A 35 31.77 24.31 12.75
C LEU A 35 32.68 24.08 13.96
N ASP A 36 32.81 25.07 14.86
CA ASP A 36 33.68 24.94 16.03
C ASP A 36 33.08 24.05 17.15
N ASP A 37 31.75 23.97 17.20
CA ASP A 37 31.00 23.31 18.26
C ASP A 37 29.79 22.53 17.70
N ILE A 38 29.59 21.32 18.22
CA ILE A 38 28.46 20.43 17.95
C ILE A 38 27.13 21.08 18.36
N ASN A 39 27.14 21.97 19.36
CA ASN A 39 25.94 22.73 19.74
C ASN A 39 25.41 23.65 18.64
N LYS A 40 26.23 23.97 17.62
CA LYS A 40 25.82 24.75 16.44
C LYS A 40 25.12 23.89 15.38
N TRP A 41 25.08 22.56 15.54
CA TRP A 41 24.38 21.66 14.61
C TRP A 41 22.86 21.78 14.76
N PRO A 42 22.08 21.44 13.71
CA PRO A 42 20.64 21.29 13.85
C PRO A 42 20.29 20.30 14.96
N LYS A 43 19.28 20.65 15.76
CA LYS A 43 18.94 19.96 17.01
C LYS A 43 18.67 18.47 16.80
N ASP A 44 17.95 18.11 15.74
CA ASP A 44 17.65 16.74 15.36
C ASP A 44 18.90 15.94 15.00
N LYS A 45 19.82 16.53 14.22
CA LYS A 45 21.07 15.88 13.80
C LYS A 45 22.03 15.67 14.96
N LYS A 46 22.12 16.66 15.86
CA LYS A 46 22.87 16.55 17.10
C LYS A 46 22.36 15.38 17.95
N VAL A 47 21.05 15.27 18.15
CA VAL A 47 20.44 14.19 18.95
C VAL A 47 20.77 12.82 18.37
N ILE A 48 20.68 12.65 17.04
CA ILE A 48 21.02 11.39 16.37
C ILE A 48 22.51 11.04 16.57
N LEU A 49 23.40 12.01 16.42
CA LEU A 49 24.84 11.81 16.66
C LEU A 49 25.13 11.37 18.10
N LEU A 50 24.54 12.05 19.10
CA LEU A 50 24.73 11.70 20.50
C LEU A 50 24.16 10.30 20.82
N ASN A 51 23.05 9.91 20.18
CA ASN A 51 22.49 8.57 20.30
C ASN A 51 23.42 7.48 19.73
N ILE A 52 24.00 7.69 18.54
CA ILE A 52 25.00 6.78 17.95
C ILE A 52 26.17 6.56 18.92
N LEU A 53 26.66 7.66 19.51
CA LEU A 53 27.76 7.66 20.46
C LEU A 53 27.34 7.24 21.88
N GLY A 54 26.05 7.01 22.15
CA GLY A 54 25.58 6.59 23.47
C GLY A 54 25.80 7.62 24.60
N VAL A 55 25.88 8.91 24.28
CA VAL A 55 26.12 10.00 25.25
C VAL A 55 24.93 10.95 25.39
N LYS A 56 24.82 11.64 26.53
CA LYS A 56 23.69 12.53 26.83
C LYS A 56 23.93 13.99 26.43
N SER A 57 25.19 14.42 26.37
CA SER A 57 25.56 15.79 26.00
C SER A 57 26.84 15.81 25.15
N ALA A 58 27.09 16.97 24.51
CA ALA A 58 28.33 17.17 23.75
C ALA A 58 29.58 17.15 24.65
N ASP A 59 29.45 17.53 25.93
CA ASP A 59 30.55 17.55 26.89
C ASP A 59 31.04 16.14 27.24
N ASP A 60 30.16 15.15 27.17
CA ASP A 60 30.47 13.75 27.46
C ASP A 60 31.26 13.06 26.33
N ILE A 61 31.33 13.67 25.13
CA ILE A 61 32.11 13.13 24.00
C ILE A 61 33.60 13.06 24.34
N ASN A 62 34.11 14.02 25.11
CA ASN A 62 35.51 14.04 25.53
C ASN A 62 35.88 12.90 26.48
N LYS A 63 34.89 12.27 27.12
CA LYS A 63 35.07 11.17 28.07
C LYS A 63 35.01 9.79 27.42
N ILE A 64 34.68 9.72 26.12
CA ILE A 64 34.57 8.46 25.39
C ILE A 64 35.97 7.83 25.26
N LYS A 65 36.06 6.58 25.68
CA LYS A 65 37.20 5.69 25.42
C LYS A 65 36.75 4.63 24.42
N VAL A 66 37.42 4.56 23.27
CA VAL A 66 37.08 3.60 22.23
C VAL A 66 37.84 2.30 22.51
N ASP A 67 37.12 1.28 22.95
CA ASP A 67 37.59 -0.10 23.06
C ASP A 67 36.73 -1.03 22.18
N THR A 68 37.08 -2.32 22.16
CA THR A 68 36.41 -3.31 21.29
C THR A 68 34.92 -3.44 21.61
N ASP A 69 34.55 -3.43 22.89
CA ASP A 69 33.15 -3.54 23.32
C ASP A 69 32.36 -2.29 22.89
N TYR A 70 32.95 -1.11 23.06
CA TYR A 70 32.33 0.14 22.64
C TYR A 70 32.14 0.23 21.11
N ILE A 71 33.08 -0.30 20.31
CA ILE A 71 32.93 -0.38 18.85
C ILE A 71 31.73 -1.26 18.48
N MET A 72 31.61 -2.44 19.09
CA MET A 72 30.49 -3.37 18.85
C MET A 72 29.14 -2.76 19.27
N ASP A 73 29.12 -2.04 20.37
CA ASP A 73 27.93 -1.34 20.86
C ASP A 73 27.49 -0.21 19.91
N VAL A 74 28.45 0.59 19.41
CA VAL A 74 28.16 1.63 18.42
C VAL A 74 27.66 1.01 17.12
N GLU A 75 28.26 -0.09 16.66
CA GLU A 75 27.80 -0.80 15.47
C GLU A 75 26.39 -1.35 15.63
N THR A 76 26.07 -1.92 16.80
CA THR A 76 24.71 -2.38 17.15
C THR A 76 23.72 -1.21 17.17
N ARG A 77 24.09 -0.06 17.74
CA ARG A 77 23.26 1.16 17.72
C ARG A 77 23.04 1.70 16.31
N ILE A 78 24.08 1.68 15.47
CA ILE A 78 23.98 2.09 14.05
C ILE A 78 23.08 1.13 13.27
N ASN A 79 23.25 -0.18 13.45
CA ASN A 79 22.40 -1.18 12.81
C ASN A 79 20.95 -1.04 13.28
N SER A 80 20.72 -0.83 14.58
CA SER A 80 19.40 -0.52 15.13
C SER A 80 18.83 0.80 14.59
N LEU A 81 19.66 1.80 14.28
CA LEU A 81 19.23 3.05 13.64
C LEU A 81 18.91 2.87 12.16
N PHE A 82 19.45 1.86 11.48
CA PHE A 82 19.07 1.51 10.11
C PHE A 82 17.90 0.52 10.06
N GLU A 83 17.75 -0.36 11.04
CA GLU A 83 16.56 -1.21 11.23
C GLU A 83 15.35 -0.38 11.67
N ASN A 84 15.55 0.61 12.55
CA ASN A 84 14.56 1.64 12.84
C ASN A 84 14.60 2.79 11.83
N GLY A 85 15.62 2.85 10.97
CA GLY A 85 15.76 3.81 9.87
C GLY A 85 14.92 3.41 8.66
N ASN A 86 14.79 2.10 8.46
CA ASN A 86 13.75 1.45 7.67
C ASN A 86 12.36 1.57 8.32
N LYS A 87 12.28 2.10 9.57
CA LYS A 87 11.05 2.61 10.19
C LYS A 87 10.96 4.15 10.16
N SER A 88 11.90 4.85 9.53
CA SER A 88 11.79 6.28 9.21
C SER A 88 11.51 6.55 7.73
N GLU A 89 11.18 5.50 6.97
CA GLU A 89 10.13 5.53 5.95
C GLU A 89 8.80 5.04 6.58
N VAL A 90 8.41 5.64 7.70
CA VAL A 90 6.99 5.73 8.05
C VAL A 90 6.51 6.95 7.28
N ASN A 91 5.81 6.75 6.17
CA ASN A 91 4.37 6.71 6.32
C ASN A 91 3.61 5.83 5.31
N GLU A 92 4.23 4.82 4.70
CA GLU A 92 3.46 3.86 3.89
C GLU A 92 3.62 2.43 4.42
N GLY A 93 4.83 1.88 4.54
CA GLY A 93 5.04 0.48 4.96
C GLY A 93 4.40 0.11 6.31
N ASN A 94 4.72 0.83 7.39
CA ASN A 94 4.22 0.47 8.74
C ASN A 94 2.73 0.78 8.99
N ILE A 95 2.10 1.64 8.18
CA ILE A 95 0.63 1.85 8.23
C ILE A 95 -0.07 0.68 7.53
N ILE A 96 0.46 0.22 6.39
CA ILE A 96 -0.14 -0.87 5.59
C ILE A 96 -0.35 -2.15 6.42
N PHE A 97 0.59 -2.48 7.31
CA PHE A 97 0.52 -3.68 8.16
C PHE A 97 -0.05 -3.42 9.57
N SER A 98 -0.39 -2.18 9.89
CA SER A 98 -0.94 -1.83 11.20
C SER A 98 -2.33 -2.44 11.40
N GLY A 99 -2.62 -2.91 12.62
CA GLY A 99 -3.90 -3.56 12.95
C GLY A 99 -4.05 -5.02 12.49
N LEU A 100 -3.05 -5.59 11.82
CA LEU A 100 -3.02 -7.02 11.44
C LEU A 100 -2.32 -7.86 12.52
N ASP A 101 -2.72 -9.13 12.66
CA ASP A 101 -1.95 -10.12 13.42
C ASP A 101 -0.77 -10.66 12.58
N GLU A 102 0.21 -11.27 13.23
CA GLU A 102 1.46 -11.74 12.60
C GLU A 102 1.21 -12.62 11.37
N LYS A 103 0.27 -13.56 11.42
CA LYS A 103 -0.05 -14.43 10.27
C LYS A 103 -0.56 -13.62 9.07
N ARG A 104 -1.39 -12.60 9.32
CA ARG A 104 -1.92 -11.72 8.27
C ARG A 104 -0.85 -10.77 7.72
N LYS A 105 0.07 -10.31 8.57
CA LYS A 105 1.22 -9.50 8.14
C LYS A 105 2.13 -10.29 7.23
N ASP A 106 2.51 -11.51 7.64
CA ASP A 106 3.39 -12.38 6.85
C ASP A 106 2.80 -12.65 5.47
N LEU A 107 1.50 -12.93 5.40
CA LEU A 107 0.79 -13.12 4.13
C LEU A 107 0.85 -11.86 3.25
N LEU A 108 0.58 -10.68 3.83
CA LEU A 108 0.58 -9.43 3.07
C LEU A 108 2.00 -9.05 2.61
N HIS A 109 3.02 -9.32 3.43
CA HIS A 109 4.43 -9.15 3.06
C HIS A 109 4.78 -10.02 1.84
N SER A 110 4.47 -11.31 1.91
CA SER A 110 4.72 -12.24 0.79
C SER A 110 4.04 -11.76 -0.50
N ILE A 111 2.79 -11.29 -0.42
CA ILE A 111 2.07 -10.78 -1.59
C ILE A 111 2.77 -9.53 -2.16
N ILE A 112 3.18 -8.59 -1.31
CA ILE A 112 3.83 -7.36 -1.77
C ILE A 112 5.15 -7.67 -2.47
N ASP A 113 5.93 -8.61 -1.93
CA ASP A 113 7.19 -9.04 -2.54
C ASP A 113 6.95 -9.70 -3.90
N ASP A 114 5.98 -10.61 -4.02
CA ASP A 114 5.61 -11.26 -5.28
C ASP A 114 5.14 -10.24 -6.34
N LEU A 115 4.34 -9.25 -5.94
CA LEU A 115 3.85 -8.20 -6.83
C LEU A 115 4.98 -7.28 -7.29
N LYS A 116 5.90 -6.95 -6.38
CA LYS A 116 7.05 -6.10 -6.69
C LYS A 116 8.00 -6.79 -7.66
N GLU A 117 8.26 -8.09 -7.47
CA GLU A 117 9.08 -8.88 -8.40
C GLU A 117 8.49 -8.84 -9.81
N ARG A 118 7.17 -9.05 -9.93
CA ARG A 118 6.46 -9.01 -11.21
C ARG A 118 6.40 -7.63 -11.87
N LEU A 119 6.52 -6.55 -11.12
CA LEU A 119 6.59 -5.17 -11.64
C LEU A 119 8.01 -4.68 -11.89
N SER A 120 9.03 -5.50 -11.63
CA SER A 120 10.43 -5.04 -11.67
C SER A 120 10.96 -4.78 -13.09
N ASP A 121 10.33 -5.35 -14.11
CA ASP A 121 10.64 -5.09 -15.52
C ASP A 121 9.70 -4.04 -16.10
N ASP A 122 10.21 -2.82 -16.28
CA ASP A 122 9.47 -1.67 -16.84
C ASP A 122 9.01 -1.87 -18.30
N LYS A 123 9.45 -2.94 -18.97
CA LYS A 123 9.06 -3.27 -20.35
C LYS A 123 8.01 -4.37 -20.43
N ASP A 124 7.67 -5.02 -19.32
CA ASP A 124 6.67 -6.08 -19.27
C ASP A 124 5.25 -5.52 -19.17
N GLU A 125 4.66 -5.15 -20.33
CA GLU A 125 3.29 -4.67 -20.39
C GLU A 125 2.26 -5.74 -19.95
N ASP A 126 2.53 -7.02 -20.20
CA ASP A 126 1.64 -8.11 -19.79
C ASP A 126 1.65 -8.28 -18.27
N GLY A 127 2.84 -8.21 -17.65
CA GLY A 127 3.02 -8.19 -16.20
C GLY A 127 2.31 -7.00 -15.55
N TYR A 128 2.49 -5.80 -16.11
CA TYR A 128 1.79 -4.59 -15.65
C TYR A 128 0.27 -4.75 -15.73
N ASN A 129 -0.26 -5.16 -16.89
CA ASN A 129 -1.70 -5.31 -17.09
C ASN A 129 -2.30 -6.38 -16.16
N SER A 130 -1.57 -7.47 -15.93
CA SER A 130 -1.99 -8.52 -14.98
C SER A 130 -2.16 -7.98 -13.57
N ILE A 131 -1.24 -7.15 -13.10
CA ILE A 131 -1.30 -6.56 -11.75
C ILE A 131 -2.34 -5.45 -11.66
N LEU A 132 -2.52 -4.67 -12.72
CA LEU A 132 -3.62 -3.71 -12.83
C LEU A 132 -4.98 -4.42 -12.70
N TYR A 133 -5.17 -5.55 -13.38
CA TYR A 133 -6.39 -6.33 -13.30
C TYR A 133 -6.58 -6.98 -11.93
N LEU A 134 -5.52 -7.46 -11.29
CA LEU A 134 -5.57 -7.95 -9.90
C LEU A 134 -5.98 -6.82 -8.93
N SER A 135 -5.47 -5.61 -9.11
CA SER A 135 -5.87 -4.44 -8.31
C SER A 135 -7.37 -4.15 -8.44
N ASN A 136 -7.89 -4.18 -9.68
CA ASN A 136 -9.33 -4.02 -9.92
C ASN A 136 -10.16 -5.17 -9.34
N TYR A 137 -9.64 -6.39 -9.42
CA TYR A 137 -10.25 -7.58 -8.84
C TYR A 137 -10.44 -7.43 -7.33
N ILE A 138 -9.39 -7.05 -6.60
CA ILE A 138 -9.43 -6.85 -5.15
C ILE A 138 -10.50 -5.80 -4.77
N LYS A 139 -10.60 -4.69 -5.51
CA LYS A 139 -11.63 -3.66 -5.29
C LYS A 139 -13.06 -4.21 -5.43
N MET A 140 -13.26 -5.21 -6.30
CA MET A 140 -14.57 -5.81 -6.57
C MET A 140 -14.93 -6.96 -5.61
N MET A 141 -13.95 -7.57 -4.93
CA MET A 141 -14.16 -8.73 -4.05
C MET A 141 -15.11 -8.44 -2.87
N GLY A 142 -15.24 -7.19 -2.46
CA GLY A 142 -16.17 -6.79 -1.40
C GLY A 142 -17.65 -6.84 -1.82
N SER A 143 -17.94 -6.72 -3.12
CA SER A 143 -19.30 -6.64 -3.66
C SER A 143 -19.68 -7.81 -4.58
N THR A 144 -18.71 -8.62 -5.01
CA THR A 144 -18.93 -9.78 -5.89
C THR A 144 -18.41 -11.04 -5.20
N LYS A 145 -19.31 -11.86 -4.66
CA LYS A 145 -18.95 -13.07 -3.89
C LYS A 145 -18.24 -14.11 -4.74
N GLU A 146 -18.61 -14.20 -6.02
CA GLU A 146 -18.10 -15.18 -6.98
C GLU A 146 -16.58 -15.08 -7.19
N LEU A 147 -16.01 -13.89 -6.99
CA LEU A 147 -14.55 -13.70 -7.07
C LEU A 147 -13.82 -14.56 -6.03
N LYS A 148 -14.34 -14.66 -4.81
CA LYS A 148 -13.73 -15.52 -3.78
C LYS A 148 -13.73 -17.00 -4.19
N TYR A 149 -14.75 -17.45 -4.91
CA TYR A 149 -14.82 -18.81 -5.43
C TYR A 149 -13.82 -19.06 -6.56
N ILE A 150 -13.56 -18.07 -7.42
CA ILE A 150 -12.48 -18.16 -8.43
C ILE A 150 -11.12 -18.36 -7.74
N LEU A 151 -10.82 -17.61 -6.68
CA LEU A 151 -9.58 -17.78 -5.93
C LEU A 151 -9.47 -19.18 -5.33
N ALA A 152 -10.53 -19.64 -4.65
CA ALA A 152 -10.56 -20.98 -4.08
C ALA A 152 -10.36 -22.08 -5.13
N TYR A 153 -11.01 -21.95 -6.29
CA TYR A 153 -10.84 -22.86 -7.43
C TYR A 153 -9.37 -22.99 -7.83
N PHE A 154 -8.68 -21.87 -8.07
CA PHE A 154 -7.28 -21.90 -8.49
C PHE A 154 -6.33 -22.32 -7.37
N SER A 155 -6.66 -22.06 -6.10
CA SER A 155 -5.93 -22.63 -4.96
C SER A 155 -6.02 -24.16 -4.92
N LYS A 156 -7.18 -24.74 -5.26
CA LYS A 156 -7.35 -26.20 -5.37
C LYS A 156 -6.63 -26.77 -6.58
N VAL A 157 -6.75 -26.15 -7.76
CA VAL A 157 -6.05 -26.57 -8.98
C VAL A 157 -4.53 -26.53 -8.80
N GLY A 158 -4.01 -25.53 -8.08
CA GLY A 158 -2.60 -25.43 -7.73
C GLY A 158 -2.13 -26.40 -6.64
N GLY A 159 -3.04 -27.18 -6.03
CA GLY A 159 -2.72 -28.15 -4.98
C GLY A 159 -2.44 -27.53 -3.60
N TYR A 160 -2.68 -26.23 -3.42
CA TYR A 160 -2.47 -25.54 -2.15
C TYR A 160 -3.53 -25.87 -1.10
N ILE A 161 -4.74 -26.25 -1.55
CA ILE A 161 -5.90 -26.59 -0.72
C ILE A 161 -6.50 -27.91 -1.21
N LYS A 162 -7.08 -28.71 -0.31
CA LYS A 162 -7.71 -29.99 -0.67
C LYS A 162 -8.98 -29.76 -1.52
N PRO A 163 -9.33 -30.69 -2.44
CA PRO A 163 -10.48 -30.51 -3.34
C PRO A 163 -11.83 -30.30 -2.65
N TYR A 164 -12.06 -30.97 -1.52
CA TYR A 164 -13.31 -30.92 -0.75
C TYR A 164 -13.24 -30.00 0.47
N GLU A 165 -12.31 -29.05 0.47
CA GLU A 165 -12.23 -28.01 1.50
C GLU A 165 -12.94 -26.75 0.99
N PHE A 166 -13.90 -26.25 1.76
CA PHE A 166 -14.71 -25.09 1.44
C PHE A 166 -14.57 -24.05 2.55
N ALA A 167 -13.94 -22.92 2.21
CA ALA A 167 -13.71 -21.81 3.14
C ALA A 167 -14.85 -20.76 3.14
N PHE A 168 -15.77 -20.87 2.18
CA PHE A 168 -16.92 -19.98 2.01
C PHE A 168 -18.23 -20.78 2.05
N ASP A 169 -19.32 -20.25 1.47
CA ASP A 169 -20.55 -21.02 1.32
C ASP A 169 -20.30 -22.27 0.48
N GLU A 170 -20.43 -23.44 1.12
CA GLU A 170 -20.09 -24.73 0.51
C GLU A 170 -20.90 -25.00 -0.75
N THR A 171 -22.22 -24.72 -0.72
CA THR A 171 -23.11 -25.04 -1.84
C THR A 171 -22.83 -24.13 -3.02
N GLU A 172 -22.75 -22.81 -2.79
CA GLU A 172 -22.47 -21.85 -3.85
C GLU A 172 -21.05 -22.01 -4.41
N GLN A 173 -20.06 -22.23 -3.55
CA GLN A 173 -18.68 -22.47 -3.96
C GLN A 173 -18.58 -23.73 -4.80
N PHE A 174 -19.17 -24.85 -4.36
CA PHE A 174 -19.19 -26.10 -5.11
C PHE A 174 -19.82 -25.95 -6.50
N ILE A 175 -20.99 -25.29 -6.57
CA ILE A 175 -21.69 -25.04 -7.85
C ILE A 175 -20.81 -24.20 -8.77
N PHE A 176 -20.26 -23.10 -8.27
CA PHE A 176 -19.45 -22.18 -9.07
C PHE A 176 -18.16 -22.84 -9.57
N GLU A 177 -17.43 -23.53 -8.70
CA GLU A 177 -16.20 -24.27 -9.05
C GLU A 177 -16.48 -25.31 -10.15
N SER A 178 -17.61 -26.02 -10.06
CA SER A 178 -18.03 -27.02 -11.06
C SER A 178 -18.33 -26.39 -12.43
N ILE A 179 -18.99 -25.23 -12.44
CA ILE A 179 -19.26 -24.46 -13.67
C ILE A 179 -17.95 -23.95 -14.27
N LEU A 180 -17.06 -23.39 -13.44
CA LEU A 180 -15.77 -22.86 -13.88
C LEU A 180 -14.87 -23.95 -14.46
N PHE A 181 -14.81 -25.12 -13.81
CA PHE A 181 -14.11 -26.30 -14.34
C PHE A 181 -14.62 -26.68 -15.73
N SER A 182 -15.95 -26.74 -15.90
CA SER A 182 -16.58 -27.06 -17.17
C SER A 182 -16.27 -26.01 -18.25
N ALA A 183 -16.28 -24.73 -17.89
CA ALA A 183 -15.94 -23.63 -18.79
C ALA A 183 -14.47 -23.68 -19.25
N LEU A 184 -13.54 -23.96 -18.33
CA LEU A 184 -12.12 -24.11 -18.64
C LEU A 184 -11.85 -25.34 -19.52
N ASN A 185 -12.51 -26.47 -19.27
CA ASN A 185 -12.42 -27.63 -20.14
C ASN A 185 -12.94 -27.34 -21.55
N LEU A 186 -14.01 -26.56 -21.67
CA LEU A 186 -14.51 -26.12 -22.98
C LEU A 186 -13.50 -25.22 -23.70
N TYR A 187 -12.84 -24.32 -22.96
CA TYR A 187 -11.79 -23.45 -23.50
C TYR A 187 -10.57 -24.26 -23.97
N HIS A 188 -10.01 -25.12 -23.10
CA HIS A 188 -8.85 -25.96 -23.44
C HIS A 188 -9.16 -26.98 -24.53
N GLY A 189 -10.38 -27.52 -24.55
CA GLY A 189 -10.81 -28.50 -25.53
C GLY A 189 -11.01 -27.93 -26.93
N GLY A 190 -11.11 -26.60 -27.09
CA GLY A 190 -11.19 -25.93 -28.40
C GLY A 190 -12.45 -26.23 -29.24
N ASN A 191 -13.37 -27.05 -28.73
CA ASN A 191 -14.52 -27.58 -29.47
C ASN A 191 -15.73 -26.63 -29.53
N ALA A 192 -15.61 -25.42 -28.97
CA ALA A 192 -16.68 -24.44 -28.99
C ALA A 192 -16.83 -23.81 -30.39
N SER A 193 -18.07 -23.72 -30.87
CA SER A 193 -18.36 -23.05 -32.15
C SER A 193 -17.95 -21.58 -32.12
N LYS A 194 -17.12 -21.16 -33.09
CA LYS A 194 -16.69 -19.75 -33.24
C LYS A 194 -17.85 -18.77 -33.31
N SER A 195 -18.94 -19.12 -34.01
CA SER A 195 -20.12 -18.26 -34.12
C SER A 195 -20.84 -18.09 -32.79
N ARG A 196 -20.95 -19.16 -32.01
CA ARG A 196 -21.57 -19.13 -30.67
C ARG A 196 -20.73 -18.36 -29.67
N ILE A 197 -19.39 -18.47 -29.74
CA ILE A 197 -18.47 -17.68 -28.92
C ILE A 197 -18.62 -16.18 -29.24
N ALA A 198 -18.63 -15.83 -30.53
CA ALA A 198 -18.79 -14.44 -30.97
C ALA A 198 -20.12 -13.82 -30.50
N GLU A 199 -21.23 -14.56 -30.61
CA GLU A 199 -22.53 -14.09 -30.12
C GLU A 199 -22.54 -13.91 -28.59
N THR A 200 -21.95 -14.87 -27.86
CA THR A 200 -21.83 -14.79 -26.39
C THR A 200 -21.00 -13.56 -25.99
N HIS A 201 -19.89 -13.31 -26.68
CA HIS A 201 -19.06 -12.13 -26.45
C HIS A 201 -19.81 -10.83 -26.74
N LYS A 202 -20.61 -10.77 -27.82
CA LYS A 202 -21.46 -9.61 -28.11
C LYS A 202 -22.45 -9.31 -26.98
N ARG A 203 -23.09 -10.34 -26.42
CA ARG A 203 -24.00 -10.18 -25.27
C ARG A 203 -23.25 -9.69 -24.02
N PHE A 204 -22.04 -10.19 -23.79
CA PHE A 204 -21.16 -9.72 -22.72
C PHE A 204 -20.84 -8.23 -22.84
N VAL A 205 -20.41 -7.78 -24.03
CA VAL A 205 -20.12 -6.36 -24.30
C VAL A 205 -21.36 -5.49 -24.04
N ALA A 206 -22.51 -5.87 -24.60
CA ALA A 206 -23.76 -5.13 -24.42
C ALA A 206 -24.18 -5.01 -22.94
N GLN A 207 -23.95 -6.05 -22.13
CA GLN A 207 -24.23 -5.99 -20.69
C GLN A 207 -23.30 -5.03 -19.95
N ILE A 208 -22.03 -4.94 -20.35
CA ILE A 208 -21.08 -3.99 -19.76
C ILE A 208 -21.46 -2.56 -20.12
N GLU A 209 -21.71 -2.30 -21.40
CA GLU A 209 -22.11 -0.98 -21.89
C GLU A 209 -23.35 -0.47 -21.17
N LYS A 210 -24.37 -1.32 -21.04
CA LYS A 210 -25.59 -0.99 -20.28
C LYS A 210 -25.27 -0.65 -18.81
N LYS A 211 -24.42 -1.42 -18.14
CA LYS A 211 -24.01 -1.13 -16.75
C LYS A 211 -23.26 0.19 -16.62
N LEU A 212 -22.47 0.57 -17.63
CA LEU A 212 -21.77 1.85 -17.66
C LEU A 212 -22.74 3.01 -17.85
N GLU A 213 -23.69 2.86 -18.79
CA GLU A 213 -24.76 3.82 -19.03
C GLU A 213 -25.61 4.05 -17.76
N ASP A 214 -26.03 2.96 -17.10
CA ASP A 214 -26.81 3.03 -15.86
C ASP A 214 -26.05 3.78 -14.74
N LYS A 215 -24.73 3.54 -14.60
CA LYS A 215 -23.88 4.26 -13.63
C LYS A 215 -23.76 5.74 -13.96
N MET A 216 -23.56 6.06 -15.23
CA MET A 216 -23.44 7.45 -15.70
C MET A 216 -24.77 8.20 -15.47
N SER A 217 -25.89 7.59 -15.83
CA SER A 217 -27.23 8.14 -15.60
C SER A 217 -27.49 8.41 -14.12
N ARG A 218 -27.23 7.43 -13.23
CA ARG A 218 -27.35 7.63 -11.77
C ARG A 218 -26.47 8.76 -11.25
N THR A 219 -25.26 8.91 -11.78
CA THR A 219 -24.34 9.98 -11.39
C THR A 219 -24.89 11.35 -11.79
N LEU A 220 -25.45 11.46 -13.00
CA LEU A 220 -26.11 12.68 -13.47
C LEU A 220 -27.36 13.01 -12.64
N GLU A 221 -28.17 12.01 -12.30
CA GLU A 221 -29.35 12.17 -11.44
C GLU A 221 -28.97 12.68 -10.05
N ILE A 222 -27.94 12.09 -9.42
CA ILE A 222 -27.44 12.50 -8.11
C ILE A 222 -26.88 13.92 -8.17
N ASN A 223 -26.08 14.26 -9.18
CA ASN A 223 -25.53 15.60 -9.34
C ASN A 223 -26.63 16.65 -9.58
N SER A 224 -27.63 16.32 -10.39
CA SER A 224 -28.81 17.18 -10.59
C SER A 224 -29.58 17.39 -9.28
N ALA A 225 -29.83 16.33 -8.52
CA ALA A 225 -30.49 16.43 -7.21
C ALA A 225 -29.67 17.25 -6.22
N LYS A 226 -28.33 17.11 -6.22
CA LYS A 226 -27.43 17.92 -5.39
C LYS A 226 -27.52 19.41 -5.72
N VAL A 227 -27.47 19.78 -7.01
CA VAL A 227 -27.60 21.18 -7.45
C VAL A 227 -28.97 21.74 -7.05
N GLN A 228 -30.03 20.96 -7.20
CA GLN A 228 -31.38 21.36 -6.79
C GLN A 228 -31.48 21.52 -5.26
N ALA A 229 -30.92 20.58 -4.48
CA ALA A 229 -30.90 20.66 -3.02
C ALA A 229 -30.18 21.91 -2.53
N MET A 230 -28.99 22.20 -3.08
CA MET A 230 -28.22 23.41 -2.75
C MET A 230 -29.01 24.68 -3.08
N LYS A 231 -29.70 24.71 -4.22
CA LYS A 231 -30.55 25.84 -4.61
C LYS A 231 -31.78 26.02 -3.71
N GLU A 232 -32.46 24.93 -3.33
CA GLU A 232 -33.63 24.98 -2.43
C GLU A 232 -33.24 25.39 -1.00
N LEU A 233 -32.04 25.04 -0.54
CA LEU A 233 -31.52 25.39 0.77
C LEU A 233 -30.74 26.72 0.80
N GLY A 234 -30.48 27.34 -0.35
CA GLY A 234 -29.76 28.61 -0.44
C GLY A 234 -28.24 28.51 -0.24
N TYR A 235 -27.64 27.32 -0.40
CA TYR A 235 -26.21 27.11 -0.27
C TYR A 235 -25.48 27.25 -1.61
N THR A 236 -24.34 27.93 -1.60
CA THR A 236 -23.44 28.04 -2.77
C THR A 236 -22.37 26.95 -2.79
N GLU A 237 -22.02 26.40 -1.63
CA GLU A 237 -20.96 25.40 -1.46
C GLU A 237 -21.33 24.37 -0.39
N VAL A 238 -20.70 23.20 -0.44
CA VAL A 238 -20.88 22.12 0.55
C VAL A 238 -19.74 22.18 1.56
N ASN A 239 -20.05 22.17 2.85
CA ASN A 239 -19.11 22.12 3.96
C ASN A 239 -19.63 21.16 5.05
N ASP A 240 -18.83 20.94 6.09
CA ASP A 240 -19.16 19.98 7.15
C ASP A 240 -20.43 20.34 7.95
N GLU A 241 -20.81 21.62 7.95
CA GLU A 241 -22.00 22.11 8.67
C GLU A 241 -23.28 21.86 7.89
N ASN A 242 -23.24 21.95 6.55
CA ASN A 242 -24.43 21.85 5.70
C ASN A 242 -24.59 20.51 4.97
N VAL A 243 -23.55 19.65 4.97
CA VAL A 243 -23.55 18.39 4.22
C VAL A 243 -24.70 17.46 4.62
N ALA A 244 -25.01 17.37 5.92
CA ALA A 244 -26.08 16.50 6.42
C ALA A 244 -27.46 16.95 5.94
N GLU A 245 -27.72 18.26 5.94
CA GLU A 245 -28.97 18.85 5.47
C GLU A 245 -29.12 18.72 3.95
N ILE A 246 -28.03 18.95 3.21
CA ILE A 246 -28.00 18.77 1.74
C ILE A 246 -28.28 17.31 1.38
N LEU A 247 -27.71 16.33 2.09
CA LEU A 247 -27.97 14.91 1.87
C LEU A 247 -29.44 14.55 2.11
N TYR A 248 -30.01 15.00 3.24
CA TYR A 248 -31.43 14.78 3.53
C TYR A 248 -32.32 15.38 2.43
N LYS A 249 -31.95 16.55 1.93
CA LYS A 249 -32.68 17.23 0.86
C LYS A 249 -32.57 16.52 -0.48
N ILE A 250 -31.41 15.94 -0.80
CA ILE A 250 -31.21 15.08 -1.98
C ILE A 250 -32.16 13.88 -1.91
N ASP A 251 -32.24 13.21 -0.76
CA ASP A 251 -33.12 12.05 -0.57
C ASP A 251 -34.60 12.43 -0.73
N GLU A 252 -35.03 13.58 -0.19
CA GLU A 252 -36.37 14.12 -0.36
C GLU A 252 -36.69 14.39 -1.85
N ILE A 253 -35.78 15.05 -2.58
CA ILE A 253 -35.94 15.36 -4.01
C ILE A 253 -36.02 14.07 -4.84
N GLN A 254 -35.21 13.06 -4.52
CA GLN A 254 -35.26 11.77 -5.19
C GLN A 254 -36.56 11.01 -4.90
N ALA A 255 -37.09 11.11 -3.68
CA ALA A 255 -38.38 10.51 -3.32
C ALA A 255 -39.55 11.16 -4.10
N ARG A 256 -39.55 12.50 -4.24
CA ARG A 256 -40.56 13.24 -5.04
C ARG A 256 -40.58 12.83 -6.52
N LYS A 257 -39.43 12.45 -7.09
CA LYS A 257 -39.35 11.99 -8.49
C LYS A 257 -39.86 10.56 -8.70
N ARG A 258 -39.97 9.77 -7.62
CA ARG A 258 -40.40 8.36 -7.65
C ARG A 258 -41.89 8.18 -7.32
N SER A 259 -42.55 9.20 -6.78
CA SER A 259 -44.00 9.28 -6.55
C SER A 259 -44.72 9.85 -7.76
#